data_AF-A0A2E2ZBN6-F1
#
_entry.id   AF-A0A2E2ZBN6-F1
#
_cell.length_a   1.000
_cell.length_b   1.000
_cell.length_c   1.000
_cell.angle_alpha   90.00
_cell.angle_beta   90.00
_cell.angle_gamma   90.00
#
_symmetry.space_group_name_H-M   'P 1'
#
loop_
_entity.id
_entity.type
_entity.pdbx_description
1 polymer ?
#
loop_
_entity_poly.entity_id
_entity_poly.type
_entity_poly.pdbx_seq_one_letter_code
_entity_poly.pdbx_strand_id
1 'polypeptide(L)' 'MRALIRKYEFERDEAIANLHAFFENGVGVGDHSNIVSSMDEQVSKLEAAEGKLKSLITHFAAQPTAPVEEPTNES' A
#
# COMPACT_ATOMS: atom_id res chain seq x y z
N MET A 1 -10.44 10.59 4.96
CA MET A 1 -9.99 9.18 4.91
C MET A 1 -10.22 8.53 3.56
N ARG A 2 -11.46 8.50 3.05
CA ARG A 2 -11.82 7.89 1.75
C ARG A 2 -10.94 8.32 0.56
N ALA A 3 -10.54 9.60 0.49
CA ALA A 3 -9.66 10.11 -0.56
C ALA A 3 -8.22 9.59 -0.45
N LEU A 4 -7.68 9.48 0.77
CA LEU A 4 -6.34 8.91 1.01
C LEU A 4 -6.30 7.42 0.69
N ILE A 5 -7.35 6.68 1.07
CA ILE A 5 -7.50 5.26 0.71
C ILE A 5 -7.44 5.10 -0.81
N ARG A 6 -8.26 5.85 -1.57
CA ARG A 6 -8.24 5.78 -3.04
C ARG A 6 -6.90 6.16 -3.65
N LYS A 7 -6.21 7.14 -3.09
CA LYS A 7 -4.89 7.55 -3.54
C LYS A 7 -3.90 6.39 -3.40
N TYR A 8 -3.85 5.75 -2.24
CA TYR A 8 -2.91 4.65 -2.00
C TYR A 8 -3.30 3.37 -2.73
N GLU A 9 -4.59 3.09 -2.93
CA GLU A 9 -5.06 2.02 -3.82
C GLU A 9 -4.61 2.25 -5.26
N PHE A 10 -4.77 3.48 -5.76
CA PHE A 10 -4.27 3.86 -7.09
C PHE A 10 -2.75 3.69 -7.21
N GLU A 11 -1.97 4.22 -6.26
CA GLU A 11 -0.50 4.09 -6.25
C GLU A 11 -0.06 2.62 -6.22
N ARG A 12 -0.74 1.77 -5.44
CA ARG A 12 -0.50 0.32 -5.41
C ARG A 12 -0.79 -0.32 -6.76
N ASP A 13 -1.96 -0.07 -7.32
CA ASP A 13 -2.42 -0.70 -8.57
C ASP A 13 -1.58 -0.25 -9.78
N GLU A 14 -1.14 1.02 -9.79
CA GLU A 14 -0.21 1.55 -10.79
C GLU A 14 1.15 0.84 -10.75
N ALA A 15 1.74 0.70 -9.55
CA ALA A 15 3.01 -0.01 -9.39
C ALA A 15 2.92 -1.48 -9.82
N ILE A 16 1.82 -2.16 -9.48
CA ILE A 16 1.53 -3.54 -9.91
C ILE A 16 1.43 -3.60 -11.43
N ALA A 17 0.64 -2.74 -12.08
CA ALA A 17 0.48 -2.73 -13.52
C ALA A 17 1.82 -2.52 -14.26
N ASN A 18 2.67 -1.62 -13.76
CA ASN A 18 4.00 -1.40 -14.32
C ASN A 18 4.91 -2.63 -14.16
N LEU A 19 4.89 -3.29 -13.00
CA LEU A 19 5.64 -4.53 -12.78
C LEU A 19 5.15 -5.65 -13.70
N HIS A 20 3.84 -5.81 -13.87
CA HIS A 20 3.26 -6.74 -14.83
C HIS A 20 3.72 -6.46 -16.25
N ALA A 21 3.72 -5.19 -16.68
CA ALA A 21 4.23 -4.82 -17.99
C ALA A 21 5.70 -5.21 -18.18
N PHE A 22 6.54 -5.12 -17.14
CA PHE A 22 7.92 -5.58 -17.19
C PHE A 22 8.06 -7.11 -17.24
N PHE A 23 7.20 -7.87 -16.54
CA PHE A 23 7.25 -9.33 -16.53
C PHE A 23 6.65 -9.97 -17.80
N GLU A 24 5.56 -9.40 -18.34
CA GLU A 24 4.80 -9.95 -19.46
C GLU A 24 5.38 -9.56 -20.82
N ASN A 25 5.87 -8.32 -20.97
CA ASN A 25 6.43 -7.83 -22.23
C ASN A 25 7.91 -8.20 -22.39
N GLY A 26 8.32 -9.34 -21.84
CA GLY A 26 9.71 -9.81 -21.74
C GLY A 26 10.57 -9.32 -22.90
N VAL A 27 11.39 -8.30 -22.63
CA VAL A 27 12.42 -7.77 -23.53
C VAL A 27 11.98 -7.66 -25.00
N GLY A 28 11.23 -6.60 -25.33
CA GLY A 28 10.86 -6.26 -26.70
C GLY A 28 11.03 -4.77 -27.00
N VAL A 29 12.21 -4.42 -27.54
CA VAL A 29 12.53 -3.18 -28.28
C VAL A 29 12.87 -1.93 -27.43
N GLY A 30 14.15 -1.83 -27.06
CA GLY A 30 14.87 -0.55 -26.97
C GLY A 30 14.94 0.13 -25.60
N ASP A 31 16.18 0.34 -25.12
CA ASP A 31 16.55 1.39 -24.16
C ASP A 31 15.99 1.35 -22.71
N HIS A 32 16.16 0.23 -22.01
CA HIS A 32 16.28 0.29 -20.55
C HIS A 32 17.53 -0.47 -20.08
N SER A 33 18.69 0.19 -20.15
CA SER A 33 19.96 -0.31 -19.62
C SER A 33 19.91 -0.66 -18.12
N ASN A 34 18.81 -0.36 -17.41
CA ASN A 34 18.62 -0.71 -16.01
C ASN A 34 17.17 -1.10 -15.65
N ILE A 35 16.58 -2.06 -16.38
CA ILE A 35 15.25 -2.61 -16.08
C ILE A 35 15.11 -3.06 -14.61
N VAL A 36 16.17 -3.59 -14.01
CA VAL A 36 16.19 -4.01 -12.61
C VAL A 36 15.97 -2.82 -11.67
N SER A 37 16.65 -1.70 -11.89
CA SER A 37 16.44 -0.49 -11.07
C SER A 37 15.03 0.09 -11.26
N SER A 38 14.47 0.01 -12.47
CA SER A 38 13.08 0.43 -12.69
C SER A 38 12.08 -0.46 -11.97
N MET A 39 12.29 -1.78 -11.98
CA MET A 39 11.50 -2.72 -11.19
C MET A 39 11.63 -2.44 -9.68
N ASP A 40 12.84 -2.20 -9.17
CA ASP A 40 13.10 -1.87 -7.76
C ASP A 40 12.38 -0.58 -7.33
N GLU A 41 12.33 0.43 -8.19
CA GLU A 41 11.55 1.64 -7.93
C GLU A 41 10.05 1.34 -7.82
N GLN A 42 9.50 0.49 -8.69
CA GLN A 42 8.10 0.10 -8.61
C GLN A 42 7.80 -0.74 -7.36
N VAL A 43 8.70 -1.65 -6.96
CA VAL A 43 8.57 -2.41 -5.71
C VAL A 43 8.58 -1.47 -4.50
N SER A 44 9.45 -0.46 -4.48
CA SER A 44 9.49 0.55 -3.42
C SER A 44 8.19 1.37 -3.34
N LYS A 45 7.59 1.73 -4.49
CA LYS A 45 6.30 2.42 -4.54
C LYS A 45 5.16 1.53 -4.02
N LEU A 46 5.17 0.26 -4.39
CA LEU A 46 4.20 -0.73 -3.93
C LEU A 46 4.25 -0.88 -2.40
N GLU A 47 5.43 -1.13 -1.84
CA GLU A 47 5.63 -1.28 -0.39
C GLU A 47 5.16 -0.03 0.37
N ALA A 48 5.51 1.17 -0.10
CA ALA A 48 5.10 2.41 0.52
C ALA A 48 3.58 2.62 0.48
N ALA A 49 2.91 2.27 -0.62
CA ALA A 49 1.45 2.39 -0.75
C ALA A 49 0.72 1.42 0.19
N GLU A 50 1.17 0.16 0.23
CA GLU A 50 0.62 -0.87 1.12
C GLU A 50 0.85 -0.53 2.60
N GLY A 51 2.05 -0.05 2.95
CA GLY A 51 2.37 0.41 4.29
C GLY A 51 1.46 1.56 4.74
N LYS A 52 1.26 2.57 3.88
CA LYS A 52 0.35 3.70 4.16
C LYS A 52 -1.10 3.25 4.32
N LEU A 53 -1.58 2.33 3.47
CA LEU A 53 -2.92 1.75 3.61
C LEU A 53 -3.08 1.02 4.94
N LYS A 54 -2.12 0.15 5.27
CA LYS A 54 -2.12 -0.61 6.52
C LYS A 54 -2.13 0.31 7.73
N SER A 55 -1.27 1.33 7.76
CA SER A 55 -1.24 2.33 8.84
C SER A 55 -2.58 3.06 8.96
N LEU A 56 -3.18 3.49 7.84
CA LEU A 56 -4.44 4.21 7.85
C LEU A 56 -5.59 3.33 8.39
N ILE A 57 -5.64 2.06 7.97
CA ILE A 57 -6.66 1.12 8.43
C ILE A 57 -6.47 0.79 9.90
N THR A 58 -5.24 0.48 10.31
CA THR A 58 -4.91 0.04 11.68
C THR A 58 -5.21 1.12 12.72
N HIS A 59 -4.87 2.37 12.44
CA HIS A 59 -4.99 3.45 13.42
C HIS A 59 -6.30 4.22 13.34
N PHE A 60 -7.00 4.18 12.20
CA PHE A 60 -8.14 5.06 11.96
C PHE A 60 -9.40 4.38 11.41
N ALA A 61 -9.31 3.15 10.89
CA ALA A 61 -10.49 2.39 10.43
C ALA A 61 -10.88 1.25 11.39
N ALA A 62 -9.91 0.69 12.13
CA ALA A 62 -10.17 -0.30 13.17
C ALA A 62 -10.36 0.37 14.54
N GLN A 63 -11.61 0.61 14.91
CA GLN A 63 -12.00 0.73 16.32
C GLN A 63 -13.11 -0.30 16.58
N PRO A 64 -12.80 -1.50 17.10
CA PRO A 64 -13.75 -2.17 17.95
C PRO A 64 -13.77 -1.37 19.26
N THR A 65 -14.85 -0.62 19.50
CA THR A 65 -15.15 -0.07 20.81
C THR A 65 -15.16 -1.24 21.82
N ALA A 66 -14.08 -1.41 22.57
CA ALA A 66 -14.15 -2.20 23.79
C ALA A 66 -15.12 -1.48 24.74
N PRO A 67 -16.08 -2.17 25.39
CA PRO A 67 -16.88 -1.57 26.44
C PRO A 67 -15.93 -1.03 27.51
N VAL A 68 -16.11 0.24 27.88
CA VAL A 68 -15.45 0.84 29.04
C VAL A 68 -15.87 0.02 30.26
N GLU A 69 -14.97 -0.78 30.83
CA GLU A 69 -15.20 -1.36 32.16
C GLU A 69 -15.22 -0.19 33.15
N GLU A 70 -16.42 0.08 33.69
CA GLU A 70 -16.63 1.06 34.75
C GLU A 70 -15.80 0.68 35.98
N PRO A 71 -15.21 1.66 36.70
CA PRO A 71 -14.53 1.36 37.95
C PRO A 71 -15.59 0.95 38.98
N THR A 72 -15.68 -0.35 39.29
CA THR A 72 -16.39 -0.82 40.49
C THR A 72 -15.62 -0.34 41.71
N ASN A 73 -15.99 0.85 42.16
CA ASN A 73 -15.79 1.33 43.51
C ASN A 73 -16.71 0.52 44.42
N GLU A 74 -16.20 -0.54 45.02
CA GLU A 74 -16.82 -1.13 46.21
C GLU A 74 -16.05 -0.72 47.46
N SER A 75 -16.85 -0.31 48.45
CA SER A 75 -16.50 0.44 49.66
C SER A 75 -15.81 -0.38 50.74
#